data_AF-A0A2M7XJH7-F1
#
_entry.id   AF-A0A2M7XJH7-F1
#
_cell.length_a   1.000
_cell.length_b   1.000
_cell.length_c   1.000
_cell.angle_alpha   90.00
_cell.angle_beta   90.00
_cell.angle_gamma   90.00
#
_symmetry.space_group_name_H-M   'P 1'
#
loop_
_entity.id
_entity.type
_entity.pdbx_description
1 polymer ?
#
loop_
_entity_poly.entity_id
_entity_poly.type
_entity_poly.pdbx_seq_one_letter_code
_entity_poly.pdbx_strand_id
1 'polypeptide(L)'
;MAWIIGDVFDFKRDIISGLAAFAILFKFFVAIIGFPFIGKFTKLIQKLIPEKKYEFNLHIEKIDTIVPELCVDAMRYDAIKLIKKIFKYNLNVFDIDESSLLDKNFEIDKVLSVQKEFEENNLDQQYVTIKAIEEKLITFGLHIKAKTLSVDEIQKIDALYMTISNEVSSAKYIKDVRLNVQNLQDSENSFMIDRYADFRKVLVNLYKRISRVIDGQNDAGIFTEIVQIVKEIKDMDKQFLSSLSKGILKEHMDFLELAGLINVNRYVYLSSLSLVFALRDLFLTSKENAIFEELEDMK
;
A
#
# COMPACT_ATOMS: atom_id res chain seq x y z
N MET A 1 50.35 6.87 -1.16
CA MET A 1 49.65 6.68 -2.45
C MET A 1 50.02 7.75 -3.47
N ALA A 2 49.92 9.05 -3.15
CA ALA A 2 50.32 10.14 -4.07
C ALA A 2 51.78 10.04 -4.57
N TRP A 3 52.71 9.59 -3.71
CA TRP A 3 54.12 9.45 -4.05
C TRP A 3 54.39 8.32 -5.09
N ILE A 4 53.73 7.16 -4.95
CA ILE A 4 53.84 6.03 -5.89
C ILE A 4 53.32 6.43 -7.29
N ILE A 5 52.30 7.27 -7.35
CA ILE A 5 51.67 7.70 -8.59
C ILE A 5 52.51 8.79 -9.28
N GLY A 6 53.19 9.65 -8.51
CA GLY A 6 54.11 10.65 -9.02
C GLY A 6 55.32 10.05 -9.76
N ASP A 7 55.87 8.96 -9.24
CA ASP A 7 57.06 8.31 -9.79
C ASP A 7 56.78 7.31 -10.92
N VAL A 8 55.62 6.63 -10.89
CA VAL A 8 55.29 5.58 -11.89
C VAL A 8 54.60 6.15 -13.14
N PHE A 9 53.86 7.25 -13.02
CA PHE A 9 53.01 7.78 -14.11
C PHE A 9 53.41 9.17 -14.62
N ASP A 10 54.58 9.67 -14.23
CA ASP A 10 55.17 10.96 -14.66
C ASP A 10 54.11 12.08 -14.75
N PHE A 11 53.50 12.37 -13.59
CA PHE A 11 52.37 13.30 -13.40
C PHE A 11 52.61 14.72 -13.96
N LYS A 12 53.85 15.03 -14.36
CA LYS A 12 54.26 16.32 -14.94
C LYS A 12 53.89 16.47 -16.42
N ARG A 13 53.63 15.38 -17.15
CA ARG A 13 53.35 15.43 -18.60
C ARG A 13 51.86 15.35 -18.95
N ASP A 14 51.07 14.59 -18.20
CA ASP A 14 49.63 14.45 -18.45
C ASP A 14 48.84 14.32 -17.14
N ILE A 15 48.31 15.46 -16.68
CA ILE A 15 47.53 15.59 -15.45
C ILE A 15 46.24 14.74 -15.52
N ILE A 16 45.67 14.55 -16.72
CA ILE A 16 44.39 13.83 -16.91
C ILE A 16 44.61 12.34 -16.63
N SER A 17 45.65 11.75 -17.23
CA SER A 17 46.03 10.35 -17.01
C SER A 17 46.39 10.07 -15.53
N GLY A 18 47.10 10.99 -14.90
CA GLY A 18 47.43 10.91 -13.47
C GLY A 18 46.20 10.90 -12.56
N LEU A 19 45.22 11.77 -12.84
CA LEU A 19 43.98 11.85 -12.07
C LEU A 19 43.14 10.58 -12.22
N ALA A 20 43.08 10.02 -13.43
CA ALA A 20 42.38 8.76 -13.70
C ALA A 20 43.02 7.58 -12.95
N ALA A 21 44.36 7.48 -12.96
CA ALA A 21 45.11 6.46 -12.23
C ALA A 21 44.88 6.57 -10.70
N PHE A 22 44.89 7.79 -10.16
CA PHE A 22 44.57 8.02 -8.75
C PHE A 22 43.15 7.57 -8.40
N ALA A 23 42.15 7.91 -9.21
CA ALA A 23 40.76 7.53 -8.96
C ALA A 23 40.56 6.00 -8.96
N ILE A 24 41.25 5.29 -9.86
CA ILE A 24 41.22 3.81 -9.91
C ILE A 24 41.88 3.22 -8.67
N LEU A 25 43.10 3.65 -8.33
CA LEU A 25 43.84 3.16 -7.16
C LEU A 25 43.09 3.45 -5.85
N PHE A 26 42.48 4.62 -5.74
CA PHE A 26 41.67 4.99 -4.59
C PHE A 26 40.44 4.08 -4.45
N LYS A 27 39.74 3.76 -5.55
CA LYS A 27 38.61 2.81 -5.52
C LYS A 27 39.05 1.43 -5.03
N PHE A 28 40.18 0.91 -5.51
CA PHE A 28 40.72 -0.36 -5.02
C PHE A 28 41.14 -0.30 -3.56
N PHE A 29 41.78 0.78 -3.14
CA PHE A 29 42.16 0.97 -1.75
C PHE A 29 40.96 1.01 -0.81
N VAL A 30 39.92 1.77 -1.16
CA VAL A 30 38.65 1.82 -0.41
C VAL A 30 37.97 0.46 -0.40
N ALA A 31 37.99 -0.29 -1.51
CA ALA A 31 37.43 -1.64 -1.56
C ALA A 31 38.22 -2.61 -0.66
N ILE A 32 39.56 -2.64 -0.74
CA ILE A 32 40.42 -3.53 0.05
C ILE A 32 40.31 -3.22 1.55
N ILE A 33 40.28 -1.94 1.92
CA ILE A 33 40.11 -1.54 3.31
C ILE A 33 38.69 -1.78 3.77
N GLY A 34 37.67 -1.42 2.98
CA GLY A 34 36.27 -1.55 3.38
C GLY A 34 35.81 -3.00 3.52
N PHE A 35 36.19 -3.87 2.59
CA PHE A 35 35.72 -5.26 2.52
C PHE A 35 35.82 -6.06 3.83
N PRO A 36 36.94 -6.08 4.58
CA PRO A 36 37.04 -6.80 5.85
C PRO A 36 36.14 -6.22 6.97
N PHE A 37 35.73 -4.96 6.88
CA PHE A 37 34.85 -4.33 7.89
C PHE A 37 33.37 -4.48 7.56
N ILE A 38 32.99 -4.70 6.29
CA ILE A 38 31.58 -4.83 5.88
C ILE A 38 30.86 -5.88 6.73
N GLY A 39 31.42 -7.09 6.87
CA GLY A 39 30.77 -8.15 7.65
C GLY A 39 30.59 -7.83 9.14
N LYS A 40 31.54 -7.11 9.74
CA LYS A 40 31.44 -6.66 11.15
C LYS A 40 30.42 -5.54 11.31
N PHE A 41 30.40 -4.61 10.36
CA PHE A 41 29.44 -3.51 10.32
C PHE A 41 28.01 -4.04 10.15
N THR A 42 27.78 -4.99 9.24
CA THR A 42 26.48 -5.65 9.09
C THR A 42 26.02 -6.30 10.39
N LYS A 43 26.89 -7.04 11.08
CA LYS A 43 26.56 -7.66 12.38
C LYS A 43 26.29 -6.62 13.47
N LEU A 44 27.01 -5.50 13.46
CA LEU A 44 26.77 -4.39 14.39
C LEU A 44 25.40 -3.77 14.16
N ILE A 45 25.03 -3.51 12.90
CA ILE A 45 23.72 -3.00 12.52
C ILE A 45 22.61 -3.99 12.91
N GLN A 46 22.77 -5.29 12.64
CA GLN A 46 21.81 -6.32 13.05
C GLN A 46 21.64 -6.42 14.58
N LYS A 47 22.67 -6.07 15.35
CA LYS A 47 22.61 -6.06 16.81
C LYS A 47 21.97 -4.77 17.36
N LEU A 48 22.22 -3.63 16.72
CA LEU A 48 21.64 -2.33 17.09
C LEU A 48 20.18 -2.21 16.64
N ILE A 49 19.83 -2.88 15.55
CA ILE A 49 18.50 -2.95 14.97
C ILE A 49 18.13 -4.44 14.86
N PRO A 50 17.78 -5.09 15.99
CA PRO A 50 17.31 -6.48 15.93
C PRO A 50 16.08 -6.53 15.03
N GLU A 51 16.08 -7.47 14.07
CA GLU A 51 14.89 -7.77 13.28
C GLU A 51 13.75 -8.09 14.26
N LYS A 52 12.77 -7.20 14.33
CA LYS A 52 11.54 -7.47 15.08
C LYS A 52 10.87 -8.66 14.39
N LYS A 53 10.97 -9.85 14.99
CA LYS A 53 10.17 -11.00 14.61
C LYS A 53 8.73 -10.71 15.01
N TYR A 54 8.01 -10.06 14.12
CA TYR A 54 6.58 -9.91 14.26
C TYR A 54 5.93 -11.26 13.95
N GLU A 55 5.24 -11.85 14.93
CA GLU A 55 4.31 -12.94 14.68
C GLU A 55 3.02 -12.32 14.15
N PHE A 56 2.84 -12.34 12.83
CA PHE A 56 1.67 -11.78 12.18
C PHE A 56 0.47 -12.74 12.26
N ASN A 57 0.68 -13.95 12.77
CA ASN A 57 -0.29 -15.02 12.91
C ASN A 57 -0.89 -15.40 11.54
N LEU A 58 -0.04 -15.48 10.53
CA LEU A 58 -0.38 -15.80 9.15
C LEU A 58 -0.51 -17.32 8.98
N HIS A 59 -1.30 -17.75 8.00
CA HIS A 59 -1.41 -19.16 7.64
C HIS A 59 -0.10 -19.67 7.05
N ILE A 60 0.58 -18.86 6.23
CA ILE A 60 1.89 -19.20 5.65
C ILE A 60 2.98 -19.46 6.71
N GLU A 61 2.78 -19.01 7.96
CA GLU A 61 3.69 -19.27 9.09
C GLU A 61 3.49 -20.67 9.71
N LYS A 62 2.38 -21.33 9.42
CA LYS A 62 1.92 -22.55 10.13
C LYS A 62 1.83 -23.79 9.23
N ILE A 63 1.99 -23.63 7.93
CA ILE A 63 1.83 -24.72 6.97
C ILE A 63 3.18 -25.29 6.53
N ASP A 64 3.17 -26.57 6.17
CA ASP A 64 4.31 -27.20 5.52
C ASP A 64 4.35 -26.85 4.02
N THR A 65 5.55 -26.58 3.50
CA THR A 65 5.76 -26.18 2.10
C THR A 65 5.84 -27.35 1.13
N ILE A 66 5.58 -28.59 1.59
CA ILE A 66 5.64 -29.81 0.77
C ILE A 66 4.49 -29.88 -0.24
N VAL A 67 3.34 -29.28 0.06
CA VAL A 67 2.15 -29.31 -0.82
C VAL A 67 1.91 -27.91 -1.38
N PRO A 68 2.33 -27.60 -2.63
CA PRO A 68 2.25 -26.25 -3.17
C PRO A 68 0.81 -25.70 -3.27
N GLU A 69 -0.18 -26.53 -3.58
CA GLU A 69 -1.60 -26.15 -3.57
C GLU A 69 -2.04 -25.54 -2.23
N LEU A 70 -1.72 -26.21 -1.11
CA LEU A 70 -2.02 -25.71 0.23
C LEU A 70 -1.28 -24.40 0.54
N CYS A 71 -0.12 -24.19 -0.08
CA CYS A 71 0.63 -22.95 0.05
C CYS A 71 -0.04 -21.78 -0.68
N VAL A 72 -0.57 -22.02 -1.88
CA VAL A 72 -1.34 -21.02 -2.64
C VAL A 72 -2.61 -20.62 -1.87
N ASP A 73 -3.33 -21.60 -1.31
CA ASP A 73 -4.51 -21.33 -0.50
C ASP A 73 -4.17 -20.52 0.75
N ALA A 74 -3.09 -20.87 1.47
CA ALA A 74 -2.64 -20.11 2.64
C ALA A 74 -2.26 -18.66 2.28
N MET A 75 -1.57 -18.43 1.16
CA MET A 75 -1.28 -17.08 0.67
C MET A 75 -2.56 -16.30 0.38
N ARG A 76 -3.56 -16.93 -0.24
CA ARG A 76 -4.87 -16.31 -0.51
C ARG A 76 -5.59 -15.92 0.78
N TYR A 77 -5.62 -16.80 1.78
CA TYR A 77 -6.20 -16.50 3.10
C TYR A 77 -5.50 -15.32 3.78
N ASP A 78 -4.18 -15.26 3.67
CA ASP A 78 -3.40 -14.18 4.28
C ASP A 78 -3.48 -12.85 3.50
N ALA A 79 -3.73 -12.87 2.19
CA ALA A 79 -4.07 -11.69 1.40
C ALA A 79 -5.41 -11.09 1.88
N ILE A 80 -6.44 -11.92 2.09
CA ILE A 80 -7.70 -11.46 2.70
C ILE A 80 -7.47 -10.83 4.09
N LYS A 81 -6.57 -11.40 4.89
CA LYS A 81 -6.20 -10.84 6.19
C LYS A 81 -5.46 -9.50 6.06
N LEU A 82 -4.64 -9.34 5.03
CA LEU A 82 -3.93 -8.10 4.71
C LEU A 82 -4.94 -6.99 4.35
N ILE A 83 -5.97 -7.27 3.56
CA ILE A 83 -7.08 -6.32 3.29
C ILE A 83 -7.69 -5.79 4.58
N LYS A 84 -8.00 -6.66 5.55
CA LYS A 84 -8.60 -6.25 6.84
C LYS A 84 -7.66 -5.32 7.63
N LYS A 85 -6.34 -5.53 7.55
CA LYS A 85 -5.34 -4.63 8.17
C LYS A 85 -5.25 -3.28 7.45
N ILE A 86 -5.38 -3.28 6.13
CA ILE A 86 -5.39 -2.05 5.32
C ILE A 86 -6.66 -1.24 5.60
N PHE A 87 -7.82 -1.87 5.78
CA PHE A 87 -9.04 -1.17 6.20
C PHE A 87 -8.83 -0.45 7.50
N LYS A 88 -8.33 -1.17 8.51
CA LYS A 88 -8.01 -0.57 9.80
C LYS A 88 -7.07 0.62 9.66
N TYR A 89 -5.97 0.47 8.93
CA TYR A 89 -5.03 1.57 8.70
C TYR A 89 -5.68 2.78 8.02
N ASN A 90 -6.38 2.54 6.90
CA ASN A 90 -7.01 3.61 6.13
C ASN A 90 -8.10 4.33 6.94
N LEU A 91 -8.92 3.60 7.72
CA LEU A 91 -9.93 4.19 8.60
C LEU A 91 -9.31 5.02 9.72
N ASN A 92 -8.23 4.52 10.32
CA ASN A 92 -7.53 5.23 11.40
C ASN A 92 -6.87 6.53 10.91
N VAL A 93 -6.43 6.61 9.64
CA VAL A 93 -5.95 7.88 9.06
C VAL A 93 -7.07 8.94 8.97
N PHE A 94 -8.33 8.51 8.94
CA PHE A 94 -9.52 9.38 8.91
C PHE A 94 -10.26 9.40 10.26
N ASP A 95 -9.57 9.04 11.35
CA ASP A 95 -10.10 8.99 12.71
C ASP A 95 -11.43 8.24 12.85
N ILE A 96 -11.55 7.14 12.11
CA ILE A 96 -12.68 6.21 12.19
C ILE A 96 -12.21 4.95 12.92
N ASP A 97 -12.85 4.65 14.05
CA ASP A 97 -12.62 3.40 14.77
C ASP A 97 -13.25 2.22 14.02
N GLU A 98 -12.43 1.26 13.61
CA GLU A 98 -12.88 0.09 12.85
C GLU A 98 -13.79 -0.84 13.64
N SER A 99 -13.71 -0.83 14.98
CA SER A 99 -14.57 -1.68 15.84
C SER A 99 -16.05 -1.34 15.67
N SER A 100 -16.34 -0.07 15.36
CA SER A 100 -17.68 0.44 15.07
C SER A 100 -18.28 -0.17 13.78
N LEU A 101 -17.43 -0.61 12.84
CA LEU A 101 -17.89 -1.25 11.60
C LEU A 101 -18.36 -2.69 11.82
N LEU A 102 -17.94 -3.32 12.92
CA LEU A 102 -18.26 -4.70 13.28
C LEU A 102 -19.52 -4.81 14.18
N ASP A 103 -20.12 -3.68 14.56
CA ASP A 103 -21.34 -3.66 15.37
C ASP A 103 -22.53 -4.22 14.56
N LYS A 104 -23.28 -5.16 15.16
CA LYS A 104 -24.51 -5.71 14.56
C LYS A 104 -25.58 -4.63 14.38
N ASN A 105 -25.54 -3.59 15.21
CA ASN A 105 -26.40 -2.41 15.11
C ASN A 105 -25.66 -1.24 14.44
N PHE A 106 -24.87 -1.53 13.41
CA PHE A 106 -24.16 -0.51 12.65
C PHE A 106 -25.13 0.60 12.21
N GLU A 107 -24.82 1.82 12.63
CA GLU A 107 -25.46 3.04 12.17
C GLU A 107 -24.36 3.99 11.70
N ILE A 108 -24.43 4.38 10.43
CA ILE A 108 -23.37 5.19 9.82
C ILE A 108 -23.18 6.52 10.55
N ASP A 109 -24.28 7.15 10.96
CA ASP A 109 -24.25 8.44 11.65
C ASP A 109 -23.58 8.32 13.02
N LYS A 110 -23.77 7.19 13.72
CA LYS A 110 -23.09 6.88 14.99
C LYS A 110 -21.58 6.72 14.80
N VAL A 111 -21.16 5.99 13.75
CA VAL A 111 -19.72 5.82 13.43
C VAL A 111 -19.08 7.17 13.08
N LEU A 112 -19.77 7.99 12.29
CA LEU A 112 -19.24 9.30 11.86
C LEU A 112 -19.23 10.34 12.99
N SER A 113 -20.13 10.22 13.97
CA SER A 113 -20.21 11.13 15.12
C SER A 113 -19.05 11.02 16.11
N VAL A 114 -18.29 9.91 16.06
CA VAL A 114 -17.13 9.68 16.92
C VAL A 114 -15.87 9.95 16.12
N GLN A 115 -15.00 10.82 16.62
CA GLN A 115 -13.64 10.99 16.14
C GLN A 115 -12.70 10.39 17.17
N LYS A 116 -11.86 9.46 16.73
CA LYS A 116 -10.83 8.86 17.56
C LYS A 116 -9.50 9.20 16.94
N GLU A 117 -8.79 10.13 17.56
CA GLU A 117 -7.46 10.52 17.11
C GLU A 117 -6.48 9.36 17.33
N PHE A 118 -5.69 9.06 16.30
CA PHE A 118 -4.65 8.04 16.37
C PHE A 118 -3.28 8.69 16.34
N GLU A 119 -2.42 8.33 17.30
CA GLU A 119 -1.05 8.82 17.35
C GLU A 119 -0.30 8.50 16.05
N GLU A 120 0.49 9.45 15.54
CA GLU A 120 1.24 9.29 14.28
C GLU A 120 2.16 8.05 14.31
N ASN A 121 2.84 7.82 15.44
CA ASN A 121 3.67 6.63 15.65
C ASN A 121 2.88 5.31 15.49
N ASN A 122 1.61 5.32 15.90
CA ASN A 122 0.73 4.17 15.76
C ASN A 122 0.40 3.92 14.28
N LEU A 123 0.05 4.98 13.53
CA LEU A 123 -0.24 4.90 12.09
C LEU A 123 0.99 4.44 11.30
N ASP A 124 2.17 4.97 11.61
CA ASP A 124 3.42 4.53 11.00
C ASP A 124 3.70 3.05 11.26
N GLN A 125 3.50 2.59 12.51
CA GLN A 125 3.67 1.18 12.86
C GLN A 125 2.65 0.28 12.16
N GLN A 126 1.40 0.73 11.96
CA GLN A 126 0.40 0.01 11.17
C GLN A 126 0.85 -0.14 9.72
N TYR A 127 1.35 0.94 9.09
CA TYR A 127 1.85 0.89 7.72
C TYR A 127 3.09 0.00 7.57
N VAL A 128 4.04 0.09 8.50
CA VAL A 128 5.22 -0.80 8.54
C VAL A 128 4.80 -2.27 8.66
N THR A 129 3.77 -2.54 9.46
CA THR A 129 3.20 -3.89 9.59
C THR A 129 2.63 -4.41 8.27
N ILE A 130 1.91 -3.55 7.52
CA ILE A 130 1.39 -3.88 6.19
C ILE A 130 2.53 -4.26 5.24
N LYS A 131 3.59 -3.44 5.18
CA LYS A 131 4.77 -3.70 4.33
C LYS A 131 5.51 -4.99 4.71
N ALA A 132 5.61 -5.29 6.00
CA ALA A 132 6.26 -6.51 6.46
C ALA A 132 5.45 -7.77 6.13
N ILE A 133 4.11 -7.69 6.13
CA ILE A 133 3.26 -8.80 5.69
C ILE A 133 3.39 -9.03 4.18
N GLU A 134 3.37 -7.96 3.38
CA GLU A 134 3.63 -8.04 1.94
C GLU A 134 4.97 -8.72 1.65
N GLU A 135 6.07 -8.23 2.24
CA GLU A 135 7.40 -8.81 2.06
C GLU A 135 7.38 -10.31 2.38
N LYS A 136 6.70 -10.70 3.45
CA LYS A 136 6.61 -12.09 3.87
C LYS A 136 5.81 -12.95 2.88
N LEU A 137 4.69 -12.45 2.37
CA LEU A 137 3.86 -13.16 1.38
C LEU A 137 4.59 -13.30 0.03
N ILE A 138 5.22 -12.22 -0.45
CA ILE A 138 6.01 -12.26 -1.69
C ILE A 138 7.19 -13.23 -1.54
N THR A 139 7.95 -13.13 -0.44
CA THR A 139 9.08 -14.04 -0.17
C THR A 139 8.63 -15.50 -0.11
N PHE A 140 7.51 -15.76 0.57
CA PHE A 140 6.94 -17.10 0.67
C PHE A 140 6.57 -17.64 -0.72
N GLY A 141 5.85 -16.86 -1.53
CA GLY A 141 5.49 -17.24 -2.89
C GLY A 141 6.71 -17.55 -3.77
N LEU A 142 7.80 -16.77 -3.64
CA LEU A 142 9.02 -16.99 -4.44
C LEU A 142 9.67 -18.33 -4.09
N HIS A 143 9.69 -18.65 -2.80
CA HIS A 143 10.19 -19.93 -2.31
C HIS A 143 9.34 -21.11 -2.79
N ILE A 144 8.01 -20.96 -2.87
CA ILE A 144 7.12 -21.99 -3.43
C ILE A 144 7.32 -22.13 -4.95
N LYS A 145 7.40 -21.01 -5.68
CA LYS A 145 7.68 -20.99 -7.13
C LYS A 145 8.97 -21.71 -7.50
N ALA A 146 10.00 -21.59 -6.66
CA ALA A 146 11.28 -22.28 -6.87
C ALA A 146 11.21 -23.82 -6.72
N LYS A 147 10.15 -24.33 -6.06
CA LYS A 147 9.97 -25.76 -5.76
C LYS A 147 8.94 -26.45 -6.64
N THR A 148 7.93 -25.71 -7.14
CA THR A 148 6.89 -26.29 -7.98
C THR A 148 7.30 -26.38 -9.45
N LEU A 149 6.79 -27.39 -10.15
CA LEU A 149 6.86 -27.54 -11.60
C LEU A 149 5.51 -27.23 -12.28
N SER A 150 4.46 -26.94 -11.51
CA SER A 150 3.13 -26.67 -12.03
C SER A 150 3.02 -25.24 -12.57
N VAL A 151 2.74 -25.12 -13.87
CA VAL A 151 2.49 -23.81 -14.50
C VAL A 151 1.26 -23.12 -13.92
N ASP A 152 0.21 -23.88 -13.58
CA ASP A 152 -1.02 -23.36 -12.98
C ASP A 152 -0.76 -22.73 -11.59
N GLU A 153 0.03 -23.40 -10.75
CA GLU A 153 0.38 -22.87 -9.43
C GLU A 153 1.26 -21.63 -9.53
N ILE A 154 2.21 -21.60 -10.48
CA ILE A 154 3.02 -20.42 -10.75
C ILE A 154 2.14 -19.22 -11.16
N GLN A 155 1.17 -19.44 -12.05
CA GLN A 155 0.23 -18.41 -12.49
C GLN A 155 -0.64 -17.90 -11.33
N LYS A 156 -1.12 -18.79 -10.46
CA LYS A 156 -1.87 -18.40 -9.26
C LYS A 156 -1.04 -17.56 -8.30
N ILE A 157 0.23 -17.91 -8.10
CA ILE A 157 1.16 -17.12 -7.27
C ILE A 157 1.41 -15.74 -7.89
N ASP A 158 1.62 -15.66 -9.21
CA ASP A 158 1.81 -14.38 -9.89
C ASP A 158 0.57 -13.49 -9.83
N ALA A 159 -0.63 -14.07 -9.96
CA ALA A 159 -1.88 -13.35 -9.74
C ALA A 159 -1.97 -12.81 -8.30
N LEU A 160 -1.63 -13.62 -7.30
CA LEU A 160 -1.59 -13.19 -5.89
C LEU A 160 -0.57 -12.07 -5.63
N TYR A 161 0.56 -12.03 -6.34
CA TYR A 161 1.48 -10.90 -6.24
C TYR A 161 0.86 -9.59 -6.71
N MET A 162 0.14 -9.63 -7.83
CA MET A 162 -0.57 -8.45 -8.35
C MET A 162 -1.66 -8.01 -7.37
N THR A 163 -2.42 -8.96 -6.81
CA THR A 163 -3.39 -8.69 -5.75
C THR A 163 -2.75 -8.00 -4.55
N ILE A 164 -1.71 -8.60 -3.96
CA ILE A 164 -1.03 -8.07 -2.77
C ILE A 164 -0.45 -6.67 -3.06
N SER A 165 0.12 -6.47 -4.25
CA SER A 165 0.63 -5.16 -4.66
C SER A 165 -0.48 -4.10 -4.73
N ASN A 166 -1.66 -4.46 -5.25
CA ASN A 166 -2.83 -3.59 -5.28
C ASN A 166 -3.35 -3.27 -3.86
N GLU A 167 -3.41 -4.26 -2.97
CA GLU A 167 -3.75 -4.07 -1.56
C GLU A 167 -2.81 -3.05 -0.88
N VAL A 168 -1.50 -3.25 -1.01
CA VAL A 168 -0.51 -2.38 -0.37
C VAL A 168 -0.49 -0.98 -1.01
N SER A 169 -0.73 -0.89 -2.32
CA SER A 169 -0.87 0.39 -3.02
C SER A 169 -2.01 1.21 -2.43
N SER A 170 -3.12 0.57 -2.05
CA SER A 170 -4.22 1.25 -1.36
C SER A 170 -3.80 1.93 -0.06
N ALA A 171 -3.05 1.22 0.80
CA ALA A 171 -2.52 1.80 2.04
C ALA A 171 -1.49 2.89 1.75
N LYS A 172 -0.65 2.70 0.72
CA LYS A 172 0.33 3.72 0.31
C LYS A 172 -0.36 5.01 -0.12
N TYR A 173 -1.42 4.92 -0.93
CA TYR A 173 -2.12 6.11 -1.39
C TYR A 173 -2.69 6.92 -0.22
N ILE A 174 -3.28 6.26 0.78
CA ILE A 174 -3.79 6.96 1.97
C ILE A 174 -2.65 7.53 2.83
N LYS A 175 -1.54 6.79 2.96
CA LYS A 175 -0.33 7.31 3.62
C LYS A 175 0.16 8.61 3.00
N ASP A 176 0.23 8.64 1.66
CA ASP A 176 0.82 9.77 0.92
C ASP A 176 0.01 11.07 1.07
N VAL A 177 -1.27 10.98 1.48
CA VAL A 177 -2.13 12.15 1.76
C VAL A 177 -2.47 12.34 3.24
N ARG A 178 -1.84 11.61 4.17
CA ARG A 178 -2.14 11.68 5.60
C ARG A 178 -2.10 13.11 6.14
N LEU A 179 -1.06 13.88 5.79
CA LEU A 179 -0.93 15.27 6.22
C LEU A 179 -2.05 16.15 5.64
N ASN A 180 -2.47 15.92 4.40
CA ASN A 180 -3.60 16.65 3.82
C ASN A 180 -4.92 16.29 4.53
N VAL A 181 -5.11 15.03 4.94
CA VAL A 181 -6.27 14.60 5.72
C VAL A 181 -6.29 15.28 7.09
N GLN A 182 -5.15 15.34 7.79
CA GLN A 182 -5.02 16.08 9.05
C GLN A 182 -5.36 17.57 8.88
N ASN A 183 -4.82 18.20 7.83
CA ASN A 183 -5.12 19.61 7.55
C ASN A 183 -6.62 19.86 7.24
N LEU A 184 -7.32 18.89 6.63
CA LEU A 184 -8.77 18.99 6.40
C LEU A 184 -9.55 18.91 7.72
N GLN A 185 -9.12 18.02 8.61
CA GLN A 185 -9.71 17.81 9.92
C GLN A 185 -9.53 19.04 10.83
N ASP A 186 -8.34 19.62 10.84
CA ASP A 186 -7.98 20.77 11.68
C ASP A 186 -8.38 22.12 11.08
N SER A 187 -9.04 22.11 9.91
CA SER A 187 -9.44 23.33 9.22
C SER A 187 -10.55 24.07 9.96
N GLU A 188 -10.44 25.40 10.03
CA GLU A 188 -11.51 26.27 10.52
C GLU A 188 -12.57 26.57 9.44
N ASN A 189 -12.32 26.16 8.18
CA ASN A 189 -13.22 26.39 7.06
C ASN A 189 -14.34 25.32 7.04
N SER A 190 -15.59 25.75 7.19
CA SER A 190 -16.75 24.85 7.21
C SER A 190 -16.86 23.99 5.95
N PHE A 191 -16.49 24.50 4.78
CA PHE A 191 -16.47 23.71 3.56
C PHE A 191 -15.47 22.55 3.65
N MET A 192 -14.28 22.79 4.21
CA MET A 192 -13.24 21.77 4.37
C MET A 192 -13.67 20.69 5.37
N ILE A 193 -14.29 21.10 6.48
CA ILE A 193 -14.86 20.19 7.49
C ILE A 193 -15.94 19.31 6.84
N ASP A 194 -16.84 19.89 6.03
CA ASP A 194 -17.87 19.13 5.32
C ASP A 194 -17.26 18.12 4.34
N ARG A 195 -16.21 18.50 3.61
CA ARG A 195 -15.48 17.60 2.71
C ARG A 195 -14.77 16.46 3.45
N TYR A 196 -14.19 16.73 4.62
CA TYR A 196 -13.61 15.70 5.47
C TYR A 196 -14.67 14.67 5.90
N ALA A 197 -15.84 15.14 6.34
CA ALA A 197 -16.96 14.28 6.70
C ALA A 197 -17.45 13.43 5.52
N ASP A 198 -17.49 13.99 4.30
CA ASP A 198 -17.84 13.25 3.09
C ASP A 198 -16.85 12.12 2.81
N PHE A 199 -15.53 12.35 2.90
CA PHE A 199 -14.54 11.29 2.72
C PHE A 199 -14.70 10.17 3.75
N ARG A 200 -14.93 10.51 5.02
CA ARG A 200 -15.18 9.52 6.08
C ARG A 200 -16.39 8.64 5.73
N LYS A 201 -17.48 9.26 5.29
CA LYS A 201 -18.70 8.55 4.88
C LYS A 201 -18.47 7.63 3.69
N VAL A 202 -17.70 8.07 2.70
CA VAL A 202 -17.33 7.26 1.53
C VAL A 202 -16.54 6.02 1.95
N LEU A 203 -15.51 6.19 2.77
CA LEU A 203 -14.65 5.08 3.22
C LEU A 203 -15.41 4.07 4.06
N VAL A 204 -16.24 4.53 5.00
CA VAL A 204 -17.08 3.66 5.84
C VAL A 204 -18.02 2.82 4.98
N ASN A 205 -18.71 3.43 4.02
CA ASN A 205 -19.63 2.73 3.13
C ASN A 205 -18.89 1.71 2.26
N LEU A 206 -17.78 2.12 1.64
CA LEU A 206 -16.97 1.25 0.79
C LEU A 206 -16.48 0.03 1.56
N TYR A 207 -15.83 0.21 2.71
CA TYR A 207 -15.23 -0.89 3.44
C TYR A 207 -16.27 -1.82 4.06
N LYS A 208 -17.44 -1.30 4.42
CA LYS A 208 -18.57 -2.15 4.81
C LYS A 208 -19.03 -3.05 3.66
N ARG A 209 -19.15 -2.51 2.44
CA ARG A 209 -19.53 -3.30 1.26
C ARG A 209 -18.48 -4.35 0.94
N ILE A 210 -17.21 -3.98 0.95
CA ILE A 210 -16.13 -4.94 0.71
C ILE A 210 -16.08 -6.02 1.81
N SER A 211 -16.29 -5.67 3.09
CA SER A 211 -16.34 -6.68 4.17
C SER A 211 -17.44 -7.71 3.93
N ARG A 212 -18.62 -7.30 3.43
CA ARG A 212 -19.70 -8.24 3.09
C ARG A 212 -19.31 -9.21 1.98
N VAL A 213 -18.54 -8.74 0.99
CA VAL A 213 -18.00 -9.62 -0.07
C VAL A 213 -17.01 -10.62 0.54
N ILE A 214 -16.09 -10.15 1.38
CA ILE A 214 -15.08 -10.99 2.04
C ILE A 214 -15.72 -12.04 2.95
N ASP A 215 -16.77 -11.67 3.68
CA ASP A 215 -17.42 -12.53 4.66
C ASP A 215 -18.49 -13.45 4.02
N GLY A 216 -18.55 -13.55 2.69
CA GLY A 216 -19.43 -14.48 1.96
C GLY A 216 -20.92 -14.13 2.00
N GLN A 217 -21.26 -12.89 2.35
CA GLN A 217 -22.67 -12.46 2.47
C GLN A 217 -23.34 -12.16 1.11
N ASN A 218 -22.64 -12.40 0.00
CA ASN A 218 -23.04 -12.02 -1.36
C ASN A 218 -22.73 -13.08 -2.44
N ASP A 219 -22.59 -14.37 -2.08
CA ASP A 219 -22.03 -15.44 -2.94
C ASP A 219 -22.63 -15.55 -4.37
N ALA A 220 -23.92 -15.28 -4.57
CA ALA A 220 -24.55 -15.35 -5.89
C ALA A 220 -24.44 -14.06 -6.74
N GLY A 221 -23.86 -12.99 -6.19
CA GLY A 221 -23.87 -11.64 -6.78
C GLY A 221 -22.56 -10.86 -6.63
N ILE A 222 -21.45 -11.53 -6.29
CA ILE A 222 -20.14 -10.87 -6.07
C ILE A 222 -19.70 -10.06 -7.30
N PHE A 223 -19.83 -10.62 -8.51
CA PHE A 223 -19.49 -9.90 -9.75
C PHE A 223 -20.23 -8.56 -9.87
N THR A 224 -21.56 -8.59 -9.74
CA THR A 224 -22.41 -7.40 -9.82
C THR A 224 -22.07 -6.39 -8.73
N GLU A 225 -21.80 -6.87 -7.52
CA GLU A 225 -21.42 -6.01 -6.39
C GLU A 225 -20.09 -5.29 -6.67
N ILE A 226 -19.07 -6.00 -7.16
CA ILE A 226 -17.76 -5.42 -7.51
C ILE A 226 -17.89 -4.38 -8.63
N VAL A 227 -18.64 -4.69 -9.69
CA VAL A 227 -18.91 -3.74 -10.79
C VAL A 227 -19.62 -2.48 -10.26
N GLN A 228 -20.60 -2.65 -9.37
CA GLN A 228 -21.35 -1.55 -8.79
C GLN A 228 -20.46 -0.70 -7.87
N ILE A 229 -19.58 -1.31 -7.07
CA ILE A 229 -18.60 -0.58 -6.25
C ILE A 229 -17.70 0.28 -7.14
N VAL A 230 -17.13 -0.27 -8.21
CA VAL A 230 -16.24 0.49 -9.12
C VAL A 230 -16.98 1.66 -9.77
N LYS A 231 -18.21 1.44 -10.22
CA LYS A 231 -19.05 2.50 -10.77
C LYS A 231 -19.25 3.62 -9.75
N GLU A 232 -19.59 3.30 -8.51
CA GLU A 232 -19.78 4.30 -7.46
C GLU A 232 -18.50 5.07 -7.15
N ILE A 233 -17.34 4.41 -7.09
CA ILE A 233 -16.04 5.09 -6.89
C ILE A 233 -15.80 6.13 -8.00
N LYS A 234 -16.03 5.76 -9.26
CA LYS A 234 -15.90 6.67 -10.41
C LYS A 234 -16.92 7.80 -10.38
N ASP A 235 -18.17 7.50 -10.02
CA ASP A 235 -19.23 8.50 -9.94
C ASP A 235 -19.00 9.49 -8.79
N MET A 236 -18.50 9.03 -7.63
CA MET A 236 -18.13 9.89 -6.50
C MET A 236 -17.00 10.86 -6.85
N ASP A 237 -15.96 10.41 -7.54
CA ASP A 237 -14.87 11.27 -8.01
C ASP A 237 -15.39 12.37 -8.96
N LYS A 238 -16.23 12.01 -9.93
CA LYS A 238 -16.87 12.97 -10.85
C LYS A 238 -17.76 13.97 -10.11
N GLN A 239 -18.56 13.49 -9.16
CA GLN A 239 -19.43 14.35 -8.35
C GLN A 239 -18.63 15.31 -7.48
N PHE A 240 -17.54 14.83 -6.87
CA PHE A 240 -16.64 15.65 -6.09
C PHE A 240 -16.06 16.79 -6.93
N LEU A 241 -15.46 16.49 -8.07
CA LEU A 241 -14.87 17.49 -8.97
C LEU A 241 -15.91 18.52 -9.46
N SER A 242 -17.13 18.05 -9.77
CA SER A 242 -18.23 18.95 -10.15
C SER A 242 -18.66 19.88 -9.01
N SER A 243 -18.68 19.37 -7.77
CA SER A 243 -19.02 20.15 -6.58
C SER A 243 -17.94 21.18 -6.25
N LEU A 244 -16.68 20.83 -6.45
CA LEU A 244 -15.53 21.70 -6.17
C LEU A 244 -15.53 22.94 -7.05
N SER A 245 -15.78 22.79 -8.35
CA SER A 245 -15.92 23.90 -9.30
C SER A 245 -17.00 24.91 -8.91
N LYS A 246 -18.06 24.47 -8.21
CA LYS A 246 -19.14 25.34 -7.71
C LYS A 246 -18.80 26.02 -6.37
N GLY A 247 -18.01 25.35 -5.53
CA GLY A 247 -17.61 25.83 -4.19
C GLY A 247 -16.50 26.88 -4.21
N ILE A 248 -15.50 26.74 -5.10
CA ILE A 248 -14.38 27.71 -5.24
C ILE A 248 -14.90 29.13 -5.52
N LEU A 249 -15.98 29.26 -6.30
CA LEU A 249 -16.59 30.55 -6.62
C LEU A 249 -17.26 31.26 -5.43
N LYS A 250 -17.52 30.55 -4.32
CA LYS A 250 -18.25 31.06 -3.15
C LYS A 250 -17.39 31.26 -1.91
N GLU A 251 -16.43 30.38 -1.66
CA GLU A 251 -15.80 30.25 -0.32
C GLU A 251 -14.39 30.86 -0.18
N HIS A 252 -13.91 31.66 -1.16
CA HIS A 252 -12.58 32.32 -1.11
C HIS A 252 -11.44 31.41 -0.60
N MET A 253 -11.43 30.15 -1.05
CA MET A 253 -10.45 29.15 -0.62
C MET A 253 -9.04 29.51 -1.15
N ASP A 254 -8.02 29.34 -0.31
CA ASP A 254 -6.64 29.53 -0.77
C ASP A 254 -6.19 28.37 -1.68
N PHE A 255 -5.20 28.64 -2.53
CA PHE A 255 -4.65 27.67 -3.47
C PHE A 255 -4.11 26.41 -2.78
N LEU A 256 -3.48 26.56 -1.61
CA LEU A 256 -2.90 25.43 -0.87
C LEU A 256 -3.98 24.48 -0.34
N GLU A 257 -5.08 25.04 0.17
CA GLU A 257 -6.26 24.30 0.65
C GLU A 257 -6.91 23.52 -0.50
N LEU A 258 -7.12 24.18 -1.64
CA LEU A 258 -7.68 23.57 -2.83
C LEU A 258 -6.81 22.41 -3.34
N ALA A 259 -5.49 22.61 -3.40
CA ALA A 259 -4.57 21.57 -3.82
C ALA A 259 -4.58 20.38 -2.86
N GLY A 260 -4.61 20.62 -1.54
CA GLY A 260 -4.73 19.58 -0.54
C GLY A 260 -6.00 18.75 -0.70
N LEU A 261 -7.13 19.42 -0.89
CA LEU A 261 -8.43 18.79 -1.08
C LEU A 261 -8.51 17.94 -2.36
N ILE A 262 -7.96 18.45 -3.48
CA ILE A 262 -7.85 17.69 -4.75
C ILE A 262 -6.97 16.45 -4.56
N ASN A 263 -5.85 16.58 -3.85
CA ASN A 263 -4.96 15.45 -3.57
C ASN A 263 -5.67 14.39 -2.73
N VAL A 264 -6.34 14.76 -1.64
CA VAL A 264 -7.08 13.79 -0.82
C VAL A 264 -8.10 13.03 -1.67
N ASN A 265 -8.91 13.72 -2.48
CA ASN A 265 -9.85 13.05 -3.37
C ASN A 265 -9.16 12.09 -4.35
N ARG A 266 -8.10 12.53 -5.03
CA ARG A 266 -7.37 11.70 -5.99
C ARG A 266 -6.82 10.44 -5.35
N TYR A 267 -6.22 10.56 -4.18
CA TYR A 267 -5.61 9.43 -3.49
C TYR A 267 -6.63 8.52 -2.81
N VAL A 268 -7.77 9.04 -2.33
CA VAL A 268 -8.91 8.23 -1.90
C VAL A 268 -9.50 7.44 -3.07
N TYR A 269 -9.67 8.06 -4.24
CA TYR A 269 -10.10 7.39 -5.47
C TYR A 269 -9.16 6.25 -5.86
N LEU A 270 -7.85 6.53 -5.94
CA LEU A 270 -6.84 5.52 -6.28
C LEU A 270 -6.79 4.40 -5.24
N SER A 271 -6.81 4.75 -3.96
CA SER A 271 -6.84 3.79 -2.86
C SER A 271 -8.05 2.86 -2.93
N SER A 272 -9.22 3.41 -3.24
CA SER A 272 -10.47 2.68 -3.34
C SER A 272 -10.46 1.73 -4.53
N LEU A 273 -10.01 2.18 -5.71
CA LEU A 273 -9.88 1.32 -6.89
C LEU A 273 -8.88 0.19 -6.67
N SER A 274 -7.70 0.47 -6.11
CA SER A 274 -6.71 -0.57 -5.86
C SER A 274 -7.24 -1.68 -4.95
N LEU A 275 -8.00 -1.35 -3.90
CA LEU A 275 -8.67 -2.35 -3.07
C LEU A 275 -9.69 -3.18 -3.83
N VAL A 276 -10.50 -2.54 -4.67
CA VAL A 276 -11.55 -3.26 -5.41
C VAL A 276 -10.97 -4.13 -6.51
N PHE A 277 -9.86 -3.73 -7.13
CA PHE A 277 -9.13 -4.58 -8.06
C PHE A 277 -8.47 -5.78 -7.34
N ALA A 278 -7.93 -5.60 -6.15
CA ALA A 278 -7.47 -6.73 -5.34
C ALA A 278 -8.63 -7.69 -5.01
N LEU A 279 -9.79 -7.15 -4.62
CA LEU A 279 -10.99 -7.94 -4.35
C LEU A 279 -11.48 -8.70 -5.59
N ARG A 280 -11.49 -8.03 -6.74
CA ARG A 280 -11.79 -8.61 -8.04
C ARG A 280 -10.90 -9.83 -8.30
N ASP A 281 -9.59 -9.65 -8.17
CA ASP A 281 -8.61 -10.72 -8.43
C ASP A 281 -8.72 -11.89 -7.46
N LEU A 282 -9.15 -11.64 -6.21
CA LEU A 282 -9.33 -12.67 -5.19
C LEU A 282 -10.62 -13.48 -5.33
N PHE A 283 -11.70 -12.88 -5.82
CA PHE A 283 -13.05 -13.47 -5.72
C PHE A 283 -13.69 -13.80 -7.06
N LEU A 284 -13.28 -13.15 -8.15
CA LEU A 284 -13.84 -13.43 -9.48
C LEU A 284 -13.08 -14.53 -10.20
N THR A 285 -13.81 -15.27 -11.03
CA THR A 285 -13.21 -16.23 -11.96
C THR A 285 -12.50 -15.53 -13.11
N SER A 286 -11.58 -16.22 -13.79
CA SER A 286 -10.89 -15.67 -14.96
C SER A 286 -11.84 -15.18 -16.06
N LYS A 287 -13.01 -15.84 -16.22
CA LYS A 287 -14.04 -15.41 -17.17
C LYS A 287 -14.72 -14.11 -16.75
N GLU A 288 -15.06 -13.99 -15.47
CA GLU A 288 -15.65 -12.76 -14.92
C GLU A 288 -14.67 -11.60 -14.96
N ASN A 289 -13.37 -11.84 -14.72
CA ASN A 289 -12.33 -10.82 -14.87
C ASN A 289 -12.25 -10.29 -16.30
N ALA A 290 -12.28 -11.16 -17.31
CA ALA A 290 -12.28 -10.74 -18.71
C ALA A 290 -13.50 -9.85 -19.05
N ILE A 291 -14.69 -10.24 -18.58
CA ILE A 291 -15.91 -9.43 -18.77
C ILE A 291 -15.78 -8.09 -18.04
N PHE A 292 -15.19 -8.08 -16.84
CA PHE A 292 -14.97 -6.86 -16.07
C PHE A 292 -14.06 -5.87 -16.81
N GLU A 293 -12.95 -6.34 -17.40
CA GLU A 293 -12.02 -5.50 -18.17
C GLU A 293 -12.69 -4.87 -19.39
N GLU A 294 -13.48 -5.64 -20.15
CA GLU A 294 -14.26 -5.11 -21.28
C GLU A 294 -15.23 -3.99 -20.84
N LEU A 295 -15.86 -4.14 -19.67
CA LEU A 295 -16.77 -3.12 -19.12
C LEU A 295 -16.07 -1.85 -18.65
N GLU A 296 -14.79 -1.95 -18.25
CA GLU A 296 -13.98 -0.78 -17.88
C GLU A 296 -13.48 -0.01 -19.10
N ASP A 297 -13.04 -0.71 -20.14
CA ASP A 297 -12.52 -0.09 -21.37
C ASP A 297 -13.62 0.60 -22.20
N MET A 298 -14.89 0.24 -21.98
CA MET A 298 -16.05 0.84 -22.65
C MET A 298 -16.52 2.19 -22.07
N LYS A 299 -15.85 2.77 -21.06
CA LYS A 299 -16.32 3.98 -20.33
C LYS A 299 -15.25 5.03 -20.08
#